data_AF-A0A7S9D5C1-F1
#
_entry.id   AF-A0A7S9D5C1-F1
#
_cell.length_a   1.000
_cell.length_b   1.000
_cell.length_c   1.000
_cell.angle_alpha   90.00
_cell.angle_beta   90.00
_cell.angle_gamma   90.00
#
_symmetry.space_group_name_H-M   'P 1'
#
loop_
_entity.id
_entity.type
_entity.pdbx_description
1 polymer ?
#
loop_
_entity_poly.entity_id
_entity_poly.type
_entity_poly.pdbx_seq_one_letter_code
_entity_poly.pdbx_strand_id
1 'polypeptide(L)'
;MALTDLNPANDGHWTEDGLPRLDVARELSGNPKLTRAELKGITRSNPPATKPNIDHARAISAAALAVQNQLQKVAELKAKYRAANGLLADIHAEIARRSTPRSIDQNIRDHLEATAAHAAAGNVVEPGAPVYSSKLDEVLSRGAQRGNRDVTGNVRRVRGVR
;
A
#
# COMPACT_ATOMS: atom_id res chain seq x y z
N MET A 1 7.18 42.90 -39.21
CA MET A 1 6.12 41.92 -38.86
C MET A 1 6.56 41.20 -37.60
N ALA A 2 5.98 41.54 -36.45
CA ALA A 2 6.43 41.09 -35.12
C ALA A 2 5.81 39.75 -34.66
N LEU A 3 5.59 38.82 -35.61
CA LEU A 3 5.19 37.43 -35.33
C LEU A 3 6.40 36.48 -35.31
N THR A 4 7.60 37.01 -35.57
CA THR A 4 8.88 36.30 -35.50
C THR A 4 9.27 35.90 -34.07
N ASP A 5 8.67 36.54 -33.08
CA ASP A 5 8.98 36.32 -31.65
C ASP A 5 8.14 35.20 -31.03
N LEU A 6 7.31 34.52 -31.84
CA LEU A 6 6.59 33.32 -31.43
C LEU A 6 7.57 32.18 -31.17
N ASN A 7 7.94 32.00 -29.90
CA ASN A 7 8.80 30.90 -29.48
C ASN A 7 8.09 29.53 -29.66
N PRO A 8 8.57 28.63 -30.55
CA PRO A 8 7.98 27.31 -30.78
C PRO A 8 8.17 26.35 -29.60
N ALA A 9 9.02 26.66 -28.62
CA ALA A 9 9.20 25.88 -27.39
C ALA A 9 8.31 26.36 -26.23
N ASN A 10 7.73 27.55 -26.31
CA ASN A 10 6.84 28.06 -25.26
C ASN A 10 5.39 27.66 -25.55
N ASP A 11 4.88 26.63 -24.86
CA ASP A 11 3.49 26.18 -25.00
C ASP A 11 2.45 27.28 -24.73
N GLY A 12 2.80 28.30 -23.93
CA GLY A 12 1.95 29.47 -23.70
C GLY A 12 1.68 30.32 -24.94
N HIS A 13 2.52 30.22 -25.99
CA HIS A 13 2.33 30.97 -27.24
C HIS A 13 1.40 30.27 -28.23
N TRP A 14 1.07 29.00 -27.98
CA TRP A 14 0.34 28.15 -28.91
C TRP A 14 -0.95 27.61 -28.29
N THR A 15 -1.90 27.29 -29.17
CA THR A 15 -3.10 26.51 -28.85
C THR A 15 -2.80 25.02 -29.01
N GLU A 16 -3.63 24.15 -28.43
CA GLU A 16 -3.46 22.69 -28.56
C GLU A 16 -3.47 22.24 -30.03
N ASP A 17 -4.16 22.99 -30.90
CA ASP A 17 -4.22 22.76 -32.35
C ASP A 17 -2.99 23.28 -33.13
N GLY A 18 -1.96 23.80 -32.44
CA GLY A 18 -0.71 24.25 -33.06
C GLY A 18 -0.75 25.65 -33.71
N LEU A 19 -1.85 26.39 -33.54
CA LEU A 19 -1.98 27.79 -33.97
C LEU A 19 -1.51 28.75 -32.87
N PRO A 20 -0.98 29.94 -33.19
CA PRO A 20 -0.65 30.96 -32.20
C PRO A 20 -1.88 31.36 -31.37
N ARG A 21 -1.70 31.67 -30.09
CA ARG A 21 -2.77 32.26 -29.30
C ARG A 21 -3.00 33.72 -29.71
N LEU A 22 -4.28 34.14 -29.76
CA LEU A 22 -4.67 35.43 -30.33
C LEU A 22 -4.23 36.61 -29.44
N ASP A 23 -4.31 36.44 -28.13
CA ASP A 23 -3.82 37.37 -27.10
C ASP A 23 -2.32 37.60 -27.23
N VAL A 24 -1.52 36.53 -27.23
CA VAL A 24 -0.06 36.58 -27.38
C VAL A 24 0.34 37.21 -28.71
N ALA A 25 -0.35 36.85 -29.80
CA ALA A 25 -0.08 37.42 -31.10
C ALA A 25 -0.41 38.93 -31.18
N ARG A 26 -1.45 39.41 -30.50
CA ARG A 26 -1.78 40.85 -30.42
C ARG A 26 -0.73 41.63 -29.63
N GLU A 27 -0.28 41.05 -28.52
CA GLU A 27 0.76 41.64 -27.67
C GLU A 27 2.08 41.75 -28.42
N LEU A 28 2.55 40.66 -29.04
CA LEU A 28 3.80 40.64 -29.80
C LEU A 28 3.74 41.50 -31.06
N SER A 29 2.60 41.51 -31.76
CA SER A 29 2.44 42.32 -32.98
C SER A 29 2.24 43.82 -32.71
N GLY A 30 1.88 44.20 -31.49
CA GLY A 30 1.44 45.57 -31.16
C GLY A 30 0.12 45.96 -31.83
N ASN A 31 -0.61 45.02 -32.45
CA ASN A 31 -1.87 45.27 -33.15
C ASN A 31 -3.05 44.68 -32.37
N PRO A 32 -3.82 45.49 -31.62
CA PRO A 32 -4.95 44.99 -30.84
C PRO A 32 -6.13 44.52 -31.71
N LYS A 33 -6.18 44.93 -32.98
CA LYS A 33 -7.24 44.54 -33.93
C LYS A 33 -6.93 43.24 -34.68
N LEU A 34 -5.78 42.60 -34.40
CA LEU A 34 -5.40 41.34 -35.04
C LEU A 34 -6.52 40.30 -34.90
N THR A 35 -6.90 39.67 -36.00
CA THR A 35 -7.97 38.67 -36.04
C THR A 35 -7.43 37.26 -36.23
N ARG A 36 -8.23 36.24 -35.88
CA ARG A 36 -7.87 34.83 -36.08
C ARG A 36 -7.60 34.49 -37.55
N ALA A 37 -8.24 35.21 -38.49
CA ALA A 37 -8.06 35.02 -39.92
C ALA A 37 -6.66 35.45 -40.41
N GLU A 38 -6.09 36.50 -39.80
CA GLU A 38 -4.74 37.00 -40.12
C GLU A 38 -3.62 36.09 -39.57
N LEU A 39 -3.95 35.23 -38.61
CA LEU A 39 -3.04 34.20 -38.07
C LEU A 39 -3.09 32.89 -38.85
N LYS A 40 -3.99 32.78 -39.83
CA LYS A 40 -4.17 31.57 -40.63
C LYS A 40 -2.93 31.36 -41.51
N GLY A 41 -2.27 30.22 -41.36
CA GLY A 41 -1.04 29.88 -42.09
C GLY A 41 0.24 29.96 -41.23
N ILE A 42 0.15 30.45 -40.00
CA ILE A 42 1.24 30.38 -39.02
C ILE A 42 1.09 29.09 -38.23
N THR A 43 2.03 28.17 -38.38
CA THR A 43 2.01 26.85 -37.71
C THR A 43 3.24 26.65 -36.86
N ARG A 44 3.07 26.01 -35.70
CA ARG A 44 4.20 25.55 -34.88
C ARG A 44 5.01 24.54 -35.67
N SER A 45 6.33 24.72 -35.72
CA SER A 45 7.26 23.84 -36.44
C SER A 45 7.39 22.43 -35.84
N ASN A 46 6.87 22.21 -34.63
CA ASN A 46 6.78 20.89 -34.01
C ASN A 46 5.61 20.85 -33.00
N PRO A 47 4.36 20.58 -33.45
CA PRO A 47 3.22 20.53 -32.55
C PRO A 47 3.33 19.35 -31.57
N PRO A 48 2.92 19.52 -30.30
CA PRO A 48 2.85 18.40 -29.37
C PRO A 48 1.90 17.34 -29.90
N ALA A 49 2.21 16.07 -29.66
CA ALA A 49 1.37 14.96 -30.10
C ALA A 49 -0.06 15.16 -29.60
N THR A 50 -1.04 15.07 -30.51
CA THR A 50 -2.47 15.11 -30.17
C THR A 50 -2.76 14.04 -29.13
N LYS A 51 -3.35 14.45 -27.99
CA LYS A 51 -3.78 13.53 -26.94
C LYS A 51 -4.78 12.54 -27.56
N PRO A 52 -4.65 11.23 -27.31
CA PRO A 52 -5.63 10.27 -27.79
C PRO A 52 -7.01 10.62 -27.21
N ASN A 53 -8.01 10.70 -28.08
CA ASN A 53 -9.40 10.86 -27.66
C ASN A 53 -9.87 9.52 -27.07
N ILE A 54 -9.89 9.42 -25.74
CA ILE A 54 -10.33 8.23 -25.04
C ILE A 54 -11.85 8.31 -24.87
N ASP A 55 -12.57 7.33 -25.43
CA ASP A 55 -13.99 7.13 -25.15
C ASP A 55 -14.16 6.63 -23.70
N HIS A 56 -14.26 7.59 -22.78
CA HIS A 56 -14.41 7.33 -21.35
C HIS A 56 -15.66 6.52 -21.02
N ALA A 57 -16.74 6.66 -21.80
CA ALA A 57 -17.98 5.91 -21.57
C ALA A 57 -17.74 4.41 -21.78
N ARG A 58 -17.05 4.05 -22.87
CA ARG A 58 -16.68 2.66 -23.14
C ARG A 58 -15.73 2.11 -22.06
N ALA A 59 -14.74 2.88 -21.63
CA ALA A 59 -13.81 2.46 -20.58
C ALA A 59 -14.51 2.20 -19.23
N ILE A 60 -15.44 3.09 -18.85
CA ILE A 60 -16.22 2.95 -17.61
C ILE A 60 -17.12 1.71 -17.67
N SER A 61 -17.80 1.47 -18.80
CA SER A 61 -18.68 0.31 -18.95
C SER A 61 -17.92 -1.03 -18.84
N ALA A 62 -16.72 -1.11 -19.44
CA ALA A 62 -15.87 -2.30 -19.35
C ALA A 62 -15.39 -2.55 -17.91
N ALA A 63 -15.00 -1.49 -17.20
CA ALA A 63 -14.59 -1.59 -15.80
C ALA A 63 -15.75 -2.04 -14.89
N ALA A 64 -16.96 -1.50 -15.10
CA ALA A 64 -18.14 -1.89 -14.32
C ALA A 64 -18.48 -3.38 -14.49
N LEU A 65 -18.39 -3.89 -15.72
CA LEU A 65 -18.66 -5.30 -16.02
C LEU A 65 -17.61 -6.23 -15.40
N ALA A 66 -16.34 -5.80 -15.38
CA ALA A 66 -15.28 -6.51 -14.69
C ALA A 66 -15.53 -6.58 -13.17
N VAL A 67 -15.95 -5.48 -12.55
CA VAL A 67 -16.29 -5.43 -11.11
C VAL A 67 -17.47 -6.36 -10.81
N GLN A 68 -18.51 -6.37 -11.65
CA GLN A 68 -19.66 -7.26 -11.48
C GLN A 68 -19.25 -8.73 -11.51
N ASN A 69 -18.38 -9.12 -12.46
CA ASN A 69 -17.86 -10.49 -12.54
C ASN A 69 -17.05 -10.89 -11.29
N GLN A 70 -16.28 -9.96 -10.71
CA GLN A 70 -15.55 -10.22 -9.47
C GLN A 70 -16.49 -10.39 -8.27
N LEU A 71 -17.53 -9.57 -8.16
CA LEU A 71 -18.53 -9.69 -7.11
C LEU A 71 -19.24 -11.05 -7.15
N GLN A 72 -19.56 -11.54 -8.35
CA GLN A 72 -20.16 -12.86 -8.52
C GLN A 72 -19.22 -13.98 -8.04
N LYS A 73 -17.94 -13.92 -8.38
CA LYS A 73 -16.93 -14.89 -7.88
C LYS A 73 -16.80 -14.87 -6.36
N VAL A 74 -16.81 -13.68 -5.74
CA VAL A 74 -16.75 -13.55 -4.28
C VAL A 74 -18.01 -14.15 -3.62
N ALA A 75 -19.19 -13.93 -4.21
CA ALA A 75 -20.43 -14.53 -3.71
C ALA A 75 -20.38 -16.06 -3.73
N GLU A 76 -19.88 -16.64 -4.83
CA GLU A 76 -19.70 -18.09 -4.96
C GLU A 76 -18.72 -18.66 -3.93
N LEU A 77 -17.57 -17.99 -3.72
CA LEU A 77 -16.58 -18.40 -2.71
C LEU A 77 -17.16 -18.34 -1.30
N LYS A 78 -17.93 -17.28 -0.99
CA LYS A 78 -18.59 -17.13 0.31
C LYS A 78 -19.63 -18.24 0.54
N ALA A 79 -20.37 -18.63 -0.49
CA ALA A 79 -21.30 -19.76 -0.41
C ALA A 79 -20.57 -21.08 -0.14
N LYS A 80 -19.47 -21.34 -0.86
CA LYS A 80 -18.63 -22.53 -0.62
C LYS A 80 -18.06 -22.57 0.79
N TYR A 81 -17.56 -21.44 1.30
CA TYR A 81 -17.02 -21.36 2.65
C TYR A 81 -18.08 -21.60 3.73
N ARG A 82 -19.29 -21.05 3.56
CA ARG A 82 -20.42 -21.33 4.45
C ARG A 82 -20.79 -22.81 4.47
N ALA A 83 -20.83 -23.46 3.31
CA ALA A 83 -21.10 -24.89 3.21
C ALA A 83 -20.00 -25.72 3.91
N ALA A 84 -18.73 -25.40 3.68
CA ALA A 84 -17.61 -26.07 4.34
C ALA A 84 -17.63 -25.90 5.87
N ASN A 85 -17.95 -24.70 6.37
CA ASN A 85 -18.09 -24.46 7.81
C ASN A 85 -19.28 -25.21 8.41
N GLY A 86 -20.38 -25.37 7.66
CA GLY A 86 -21.51 -26.22 8.08
C GLY A 86 -21.07 -27.67 8.27
N LEU A 87 -20.37 -28.24 7.28
CA LEU A 87 -19.82 -29.59 7.38
C LEU A 87 -18.85 -29.76 8.55
N LEU A 88 -17.98 -28.77 8.80
CA LEU A 88 -17.06 -28.81 9.94
C LEU A 88 -17.81 -28.80 11.27
N ALA A 89 -18.87 -27.99 11.38
CA ALA A 89 -19.71 -27.96 12.57
C ALA A 89 -20.41 -29.32 12.80
N ASP A 90 -20.91 -29.96 11.73
CA ASP A 90 -21.53 -31.28 11.80
C ASP A 90 -20.51 -32.34 12.24
N ILE A 91 -19.29 -32.31 11.70
CA ILE A 91 -18.20 -33.21 12.12
C ILE A 91 -17.86 -32.99 13.59
N HIS A 92 -17.73 -31.75 14.05
CA HIS A 92 -17.48 -31.46 15.46
C HIS A 92 -18.62 -31.95 16.36
N ALA A 93 -19.88 -31.78 15.94
CA ALA A 93 -21.02 -32.29 16.67
C ALA A 93 -21.01 -33.83 16.74
N GLU A 94 -20.65 -34.50 15.65
CA GLU A 94 -20.56 -35.96 15.61
C GLU A 94 -19.38 -36.49 16.44
N ILE A 95 -18.22 -35.82 16.40
CA ILE A 95 -17.09 -36.12 17.29
C ILE A 95 -17.55 -35.96 18.73
N ALA A 96 -18.19 -34.86 19.09
CA ALA A 96 -18.68 -34.62 20.45
C ALA A 96 -19.72 -35.66 20.91
N ARG A 97 -20.55 -36.17 19.99
CA ARG A 97 -21.49 -37.26 20.28
C ARG A 97 -20.80 -38.60 20.53
N ARG A 98 -19.77 -38.92 19.72
CA ARG A 98 -19.05 -40.21 19.79
C ARG A 98 -17.98 -40.24 20.87
N SER A 99 -17.39 -39.09 21.17
CA SER A 99 -16.42 -38.94 22.24
C SER A 99 -17.17 -38.70 23.55
N THR A 100 -17.27 -39.74 24.38
CA THR A 100 -17.60 -39.55 25.79
C THR A 100 -16.59 -38.55 26.37
N PRO A 101 -17.03 -37.52 27.11
CA PRO A 101 -16.12 -36.60 27.78
C PRO A 101 -15.14 -37.43 28.61
N ARG A 102 -13.85 -37.35 28.28
CA ARG A 102 -12.83 -38.02 29.10
C ARG A 102 -12.86 -37.36 30.47
N SER A 103 -12.93 -38.17 31.52
CA SER A 103 -12.79 -37.63 32.87
C SER A 103 -11.41 -36.99 33.02
N ILE A 104 -11.32 -35.99 33.88
CA ILE A 104 -10.05 -35.34 34.23
C ILE A 104 -9.03 -36.41 34.65
N ASP A 105 -9.47 -37.40 35.42
CA ASP A 105 -8.62 -38.51 35.88
C ASP A 105 -8.06 -39.36 34.73
N GLN A 106 -8.83 -39.56 33.65
CA GLN A 106 -8.37 -40.28 32.47
C GLN A 106 -7.30 -39.47 31.72
N ASN A 107 -7.50 -38.15 31.58
CA ASN A 107 -6.50 -37.28 30.96
C ASN A 107 -5.21 -37.21 31.78
N ILE A 108 -5.31 -37.17 33.11
CA ILE A 108 -4.15 -37.19 34.01
C ILE A 108 -3.39 -38.52 33.88
N ARG A 109 -4.10 -39.66 33.87
CA ARG A 109 -3.47 -40.98 33.70
C ARG A 109 -2.73 -41.09 32.37
N ASP A 110 -3.39 -40.77 31.26
CA ASP A 110 -2.78 -40.84 29.93
C ASP A 110 -1.57 -39.89 29.82
N HIS A 111 -1.62 -38.70 30.44
CA HIS A 111 -0.50 -37.75 30.45
C HIS A 111 0.70 -38.27 31.26
N LEU A 112 0.44 -38.87 32.43
CA LEU A 112 1.48 -39.48 33.25
C LEU A 112 2.10 -40.71 32.55
N GLU A 113 1.29 -41.54 31.91
CA GLU A 113 1.77 -42.68 31.11
C GLU A 113 2.64 -42.21 29.94
N ALA A 114 2.21 -41.18 29.21
CA ALA A 114 2.99 -40.62 28.10
C ALA A 114 4.32 -40.02 28.60
N THR A 115 4.31 -39.31 29.73
CA THR A 115 5.52 -38.72 30.32
C THR A 115 6.47 -39.81 30.84
N ALA A 116 5.94 -40.86 31.47
CA ALA A 116 6.71 -42.01 31.91
C ALA A 116 7.32 -42.78 30.73
N ALA A 117 6.57 -42.98 29.65
CA ALA A 117 7.09 -43.60 28.42
C ALA A 117 8.18 -42.76 27.76
N HIS A 118 8.00 -41.42 27.72
CA HIS A 118 9.00 -40.49 27.19
C HIS A 118 10.29 -40.50 28.02
N ALA A 119 10.15 -40.60 29.35
CA ALA A 119 11.29 -40.71 30.26
C ALA A 119 12.00 -42.06 30.14
N ALA A 120 11.23 -43.16 30.03
CA ALA A 120 11.77 -44.51 29.86
C ALA A 120 12.47 -44.71 28.50
N ALA A 121 12.05 -43.98 27.46
CA ALA A 121 12.68 -43.99 26.13
C ALA A 121 14.02 -43.23 26.08
N GLY A 122 14.52 -42.71 27.20
CA GLY A 122 15.78 -41.97 27.26
C GLY A 122 15.71 -40.55 26.66
N ASN A 123 14.51 -40.09 26.28
CA ASN A 123 14.26 -38.70 25.85
C ASN A 123 14.04 -37.78 27.06
N VAL A 124 14.77 -38.02 28.15
CA VAL A 124 14.89 -37.07 29.25
C VAL A 124 16.03 -36.14 28.85
N VAL A 125 15.69 -34.98 28.31
CA VAL A 125 16.63 -33.86 28.29
C VAL A 125 16.97 -33.62 29.75
N GLU A 126 18.24 -33.84 30.15
CA GLU A 126 18.70 -33.34 31.46
C GLU A 126 18.19 -31.92 31.59
N PRO A 127 17.63 -31.49 32.73
CA PRO A 127 17.20 -30.11 32.89
C PRO A 127 18.44 -29.23 32.73
N GLY A 128 18.71 -28.83 31.49
CA GLY A 128 19.71 -27.85 31.16
C GLY A 128 19.34 -26.65 32.01
N ALA A 129 20.25 -26.24 32.87
CA ALA A 129 20.07 -25.08 33.75
C ALA A 129 19.29 -24.03 32.95
N PRO A 130 18.13 -23.58 33.45
CA PRO A 130 17.20 -22.86 32.60
C PRO A 130 17.96 -21.65 32.04
N VAL A 131 18.22 -21.68 30.74
CA VAL A 131 18.79 -20.53 30.03
C VAL A 131 17.64 -19.56 29.88
N TYR A 132 17.24 -18.94 30.99
CA TYR A 132 16.50 -17.71 30.96
C TYR A 132 17.47 -16.61 30.54
N SER A 133 17.97 -16.66 29.29
CA SER A 133 18.28 -15.41 28.58
C SER A 133 16.95 -14.83 28.13
N SER A 134 16.15 -14.44 29.12
CA SER A 134 14.87 -13.79 28.86
C SER A 134 15.19 -12.48 28.14
N LYS A 135 14.44 -12.15 27.08
CA LYS A 135 14.50 -10.81 26.48
C LYS A 135 14.25 -9.71 27.52
N LEU A 136 13.64 -10.05 28.66
CA LEU A 136 13.47 -9.18 29.81
C LEU A 136 14.80 -8.79 30.46
N ASP A 137 15.77 -9.69 30.61
CA ASP A 137 17.10 -9.35 31.13
C ASP A 137 17.88 -8.45 30.17
N GLU A 138 17.72 -8.65 28.86
CA GLU A 138 18.29 -7.75 27.84
C GLU A 138 17.64 -6.35 27.89
N VAL A 139 16.33 -6.27 28.14
CA VAL A 139 15.60 -5.00 28.29
C VAL A 139 15.98 -4.29 29.60
N LEU A 140 16.11 -5.02 30.71
CA LEU A 140 16.49 -4.47 32.02
C LEU A 140 17.93 -3.98 32.03
N SER A 141 18.86 -4.72 31.39
CA SER A 141 20.26 -4.29 31.23
C SER A 141 20.41 -3.07 30.30
N ARG A 142 19.60 -2.96 29.24
CA ARG A 142 19.56 -1.75 28.39
C ARG A 142 18.90 -0.55 29.08
N GLY A 143 17.95 -0.77 29.98
CA GLY A 143 17.28 0.28 30.75
C GLY A 143 18.24 1.05 31.67
N ALA A 144 19.19 0.35 32.29
CA ALA A 144 20.13 0.95 33.24
C ALA A 144 21.20 1.86 32.58
N GLN A 145 21.47 1.72 31.28
CA GLN A 145 22.52 2.49 30.59
C GLN A 145 22.06 3.83 29.99
N ARG A 146 20.76 4.14 29.96
CA ARG A 146 20.26 5.41 29.39
C ARG A 146 20.32 6.61 30.35
N GLY A 147 20.79 6.42 31.59
CA GLY A 147 20.85 7.48 32.59
C GLY A 147 22.15 8.29 32.65
N ASN A 148 23.20 7.97 31.88
CA ASN A 148 24.54 8.53 32.16
C ASN A 148 25.45 8.83 30.96
N ARG A 149 24.91 9.32 29.84
CA ARG A 149 25.73 9.91 28.76
C ARG A 149 25.20 11.28 28.30
N ASP A 150 25.98 12.29 28.68
CA ASP A 150 26.22 13.58 28.03
C ASP A 150 25.09 14.62 27.97
N VAL A 151 24.92 15.34 29.10
CA VAL A 151 24.28 16.68 29.16
C VAL A 151 25.33 17.81 29.06
N THR A 152 26.55 17.54 28.59
CA THR A 152 27.67 18.51 28.58
C THR A 152 28.19 18.89 27.19
N GLY A 153 27.38 18.71 26.14
CA GLY A 153 27.85 18.89 24.76
C GLY A 153 26.92 19.65 23.82
N ASN A 154 26.14 20.65 24.27
CA ASN A 154 25.52 21.59 23.33
C ASN A 154 25.10 22.93 23.98
N VAL A 155 26.07 23.65 24.54
CA VAL A 155 25.87 25.07 24.85
C VAL A 155 26.02 25.88 23.55
N ARG A 156 24.87 26.34 23.06
CA ARG A 156 24.67 27.43 22.09
C ARG A 156 25.81 28.45 22.07
N ARG A 157 26.53 28.57 20.94
CA ARG A 157 27.13 29.85 20.53
C ARG A 157 26.13 30.58 19.64
N VAL A 158 25.27 31.39 20.25
CA VAL A 158 24.59 32.50 19.56
C VAL A 158 25.41 33.74 19.88
N ARG A 159 26.29 34.14 18.95
CA ARG A 159 27.04 35.40 19.04
C ARG A 159 26.09 36.49 18.54
N GLY A 160 25.88 37.51 19.39
CA GLY A 160 24.93 38.58 19.16
C GLY A 160 25.19 39.37 17.89
N VAL A 161 24.08 39.68 17.20
CA VAL A 161 23.95 40.83 16.32
C VAL A 161 23.58 42.01 17.22
N ARG A 162 24.48 42.99 17.29
CA ARG A 162 24.16 44.39 17.56
C ARG A 162 24.75 45.19 16.42
#